data_AF-A0A953ILI3-F1
#
_entry.id   AF-A0A953ILI3-F1
#
_cell.length_a   1.000
_cell.length_b   1.000
_cell.length_c   1.000
_cell.angle_alpha   90.00
_cell.angle_beta   90.00
_cell.angle_gamma   90.00
#
_symmetry.space_group_name_H-M   'P 1'
#
loop_
_entity.id
_entity.type
_entity.pdbx_description
1 polymer ?
#
loop_
_entity_poly.entity_id
_entity_poly.type
_entity_poly.pdbx_seq_one_letter_code
_entity_poly.pdbx_strand_id
1 'polypeptide(L)'
;MPHTLVIVGSLIVLVLVMSWLIPSGTYQRVDQDGRQVTVSGTYQQVDKVLLGPHWLMIAPIRGFLDGALIIAFLLLIGGAFSIVQATGTIEFAIRKITSALTARPRLEKLMIPVLMTLFSLAGSVFGMAEEVIPFVLIFVPLAISLGYDSIVGVAIPFLGAAAGFGAAFFNPFTVGIAQGLVGLPLYSGLGYRLITWFVGTGLMIAWVMVYAARIKRRPESSSVYELDRARDHAHFDLGGASEPWSGRRVAVLVLFLASMATLVWGILEAKWFIEEIGALFLAMGLLMGIVGGLKGDEIASSFVAGAKDMVTVSLIIACGRALLIIAREGLVLDTILHYSAG
;
A
#
# COMPACT_ATOMS: atom_id res chain seq x y z
N MET A 1 20.58 9.48 -4.68
CA MET A 1 19.85 9.68 -3.41
C MET A 1 20.31 8.61 -2.42
N PRO A 2 20.45 8.91 -1.11
CA PRO A 2 20.83 7.91 -0.12
C PRO A 2 19.78 6.79 -0.04
N HIS A 3 20.22 5.59 0.35
CA HIS A 3 19.35 4.42 0.46
C HIS A 3 18.21 4.67 1.46
N THR A 4 16.99 4.16 1.20
CA THR A 4 15.80 4.44 2.03
C THR A 4 16.01 4.10 3.50
N LEU A 5 16.67 2.98 3.81
CA LEU A 5 16.99 2.61 5.20
C LEU A 5 17.92 3.61 5.90
N VAL A 6 18.83 4.27 5.15
CA VAL A 6 19.69 5.33 5.72
C VAL A 6 18.84 6.56 6.05
N ILE A 7 17.88 6.90 5.18
CA ILE A 7 16.94 8.00 5.43
C ILE A 7 16.11 7.70 6.68
N VAL A 8 15.47 6.52 6.76
CA VAL A 8 14.65 6.18 7.94
C VAL A 8 15.51 6.09 9.21
N GLY A 9 16.71 5.53 9.13
CA GLY A 9 17.66 5.51 10.26
C GLY A 9 18.01 6.93 10.75
N SER A 10 18.23 7.87 9.83
CA SER A 10 18.48 9.27 10.20
C SER A 10 17.26 9.93 10.87
N LEU A 11 16.04 9.58 10.45
CA LEU A 11 14.81 10.05 11.08
C LEU A 11 14.66 9.50 12.51
N ILE A 12 15.07 8.25 12.76
CA ILE A 12 15.06 7.67 14.12
C ILE A 12 15.98 8.45 15.05
N VAL A 13 17.19 8.79 14.58
CA VAL A 13 18.11 9.65 15.33
C VAL A 13 17.49 11.02 15.59
N LEU A 14 16.89 11.62 14.57
CA LEU A 14 16.22 12.92 14.70
C LEU A 14 15.10 12.89 15.74
N VAL A 15 14.22 11.88 15.70
CA VAL A 15 13.10 11.76 16.66
C VAL A 15 13.61 11.52 18.08
N LEU A 16 14.71 10.77 18.26
CA LEU A 16 15.35 10.63 19.57
C LEU A 16 15.89 11.97 20.09
N VAL A 17 16.57 12.74 19.24
CA VAL A 17 17.07 14.07 19.64
C VAL A 17 15.91 15.02 19.96
N MET A 18 14.85 15.01 19.16
CA MET A 18 13.64 15.79 19.42
C MET A 18 12.97 15.39 20.74
N SER A 19 12.97 14.10 21.10
CA SER A 19 12.40 13.66 22.37
C SER A 19 13.15 14.21 23.58
N TRP A 20 14.42 14.61 23.44
CA TRP A 20 15.15 15.33 24.50
C TRP A 20 14.71 16.79 24.64
N LEU A 21 14.32 17.43 23.53
CA LEU A 21 13.95 18.84 23.50
C LEU A 21 12.48 19.07 23.91
N ILE A 22 11.56 18.22 23.45
CA ILE A 22 10.11 18.40 23.64
C ILE A 22 9.68 17.94 25.03
N PRO A 23 8.98 18.74 25.86
CA PRO A 23 8.52 18.30 27.18
C PRO A 23 7.76 16.97 27.16
N SER A 24 7.88 16.18 28.22
CA SER A 24 7.08 14.97 28.38
C SER A 24 5.71 15.33 28.95
N GLY A 25 4.65 14.75 28.41
CA GLY A 25 3.29 15.01 28.85
C GLY A 25 2.37 13.82 28.58
N THR A 26 1.22 13.82 29.25
CA THR A 26 0.20 12.79 29.05
C THR A 26 -1.19 13.40 29.09
N TYR A 27 -2.11 12.83 28.32
CA TYR A 27 -3.54 12.98 28.51
C TYR A 27 -4.09 11.87 29.41
N GLN A 28 -5.16 12.16 30.15
CA GLN A 28 -6.00 11.09 30.68
C GLN A 28 -6.72 10.39 29.53
N ARG A 29 -6.85 9.08 29.63
CA ARG A 29 -7.53 8.26 28.65
C ARG A 29 -8.69 7.54 29.32
N VAL A 30 -9.83 7.53 28.65
CA VAL A 30 -11.03 6.81 29.08
C VAL A 30 -11.39 5.79 28.01
N ASP A 31 -11.96 4.67 28.45
CA ASP A 31 -12.48 3.66 27.53
C ASP A 31 -13.82 4.13 26.98
N GLN A 32 -13.90 4.28 25.67
CA GLN A 32 -15.12 4.58 24.93
C GLN A 32 -15.26 3.56 23.80
N ASP A 33 -16.29 2.71 23.90
CA ASP A 33 -16.57 1.61 22.96
C ASP A 33 -15.38 0.66 22.72
N GLY A 34 -14.63 0.31 23.78
CA GLY A 34 -13.48 -0.60 23.72
C GLY A 34 -12.21 0.08 23.20
N ARG A 35 -12.17 1.42 23.16
CA ARG A 35 -11.02 2.20 22.68
C ARG A 35 -10.62 3.25 23.70
N GLN A 36 -9.31 3.39 23.89
CA GLN A 36 -8.74 4.42 24.76
C GLN A 36 -8.73 5.77 24.03
N VAL A 37 -9.60 6.68 24.46
CA VAL A 37 -9.74 8.03 23.88
C VAL A 37 -9.15 9.04 24.86
N THR A 38 -8.34 9.97 24.34
CA THR A 38 -7.77 11.07 25.15
C THR A 38 -8.86 12.06 25.54
N VAL A 39 -8.93 12.40 26.82
CA VAL A 39 -9.90 13.37 27.35
C VAL A 39 -9.37 14.79 27.14
N SER A 40 -10.10 15.61 26.37
CA SER A 40 -9.72 17.00 26.12
C SER A 40 -9.58 17.81 27.42
N GLY A 41 -8.62 18.72 27.47
CA GLY A 41 -8.34 19.57 28.64
C GLY A 41 -7.62 18.89 29.81
N THR A 42 -7.34 17.58 29.73
CA THR A 42 -6.63 16.84 30.80
C THR A 42 -5.12 16.72 30.60
N TYR A 43 -4.57 17.49 29.65
CA TYR A 43 -3.13 17.47 29.40
C TYR A 43 -2.37 17.89 30.66
N GLN A 44 -1.43 17.06 31.07
CA GLN A 44 -0.52 17.36 32.15
C GLN A 44 0.91 17.08 31.71
N GLN A 45 1.77 18.07 31.90
CA GLN A 45 3.20 17.87 31.78
C GLN A 45 3.68 16.99 32.93
N VAL A 46 4.48 15.98 32.61
CA VAL A 46 5.03 15.04 33.58
C VAL A 46 6.54 15.20 33.68
N ASP A 47 7.16 14.50 34.62
CA ASP A 47 8.61 14.43 34.71
C ASP A 47 9.21 13.99 33.38
N LYS A 48 10.25 14.71 32.97
CA LYS A 48 10.88 14.52 31.68
C LYS A 48 11.46 13.11 31.56
N VAL A 49 11.00 12.37 30.56
CA VAL A 49 11.57 11.06 30.22
C VAL A 49 12.70 11.25 29.23
N LEU A 50 13.94 11.01 29.69
CA LEU A 50 15.14 11.10 28.86
C LEU A 50 15.54 9.72 28.34
N LEU A 51 15.21 9.45 27.07
CA LEU A 51 15.59 8.20 26.41
C LEU A 51 17.10 8.21 26.07
N GLY A 52 17.83 7.17 26.46
CA GLY A 52 19.25 7.05 26.13
C GLY A 52 19.53 6.63 24.67
N PRO A 53 20.78 6.78 24.18
CA PRO A 53 21.15 6.39 22.82
C PRO A 53 20.90 4.91 22.46
N HIS A 54 20.82 4.03 23.45
CA HIS A 54 20.49 2.61 23.26
C HIS A 54 19.11 2.41 22.60
N TRP A 55 18.20 3.38 22.71
CA TRP A 55 16.91 3.36 22.01
C TRP A 55 17.02 3.36 20.49
N LEU A 56 18.15 3.83 19.92
CA LEU A 56 18.41 3.69 18.49
C LEU A 56 18.50 2.22 18.05
N MET A 57 18.88 1.32 18.96
CA MET A 57 18.95 -0.12 18.70
C MET A 57 17.68 -0.86 19.14
N ILE A 58 17.05 -0.44 20.24
CA ILE A 58 15.83 -1.08 20.77
C ILE A 58 14.59 -0.73 19.94
N ALA A 59 14.44 0.53 19.52
CA ALA A 59 13.22 0.99 18.88
C ALA A 59 12.92 0.25 17.56
N PRO A 60 13.89 -0.03 16.67
CA PRO A 60 13.65 -0.86 15.48
C PRO A 60 13.14 -2.26 15.82
N ILE A 61 13.69 -2.92 16.85
CA ILE A 61 13.26 -4.26 17.28
C ILE A 61 11.82 -4.22 17.79
N ARG A 62 11.49 -3.23 18.62
CA ARG A 62 10.09 -3.02 19.06
C ARG A 62 9.18 -2.67 17.89
N GLY A 63 9.70 -1.96 16.88
CA GLY A 63 8.96 -1.63 15.66
C GLY A 63 8.58 -2.86 14.84
N PHE A 64 9.44 -3.88 14.81
CA PHE A 64 9.10 -5.20 14.26
C PHE A 64 7.94 -5.85 15.01
N LEU A 65 7.96 -5.81 16.35
CA LEU A 65 6.90 -6.41 17.17
C LEU A 65 5.57 -5.67 16.99
N ASP A 66 5.60 -4.33 17.02
CA ASP A 66 4.41 -3.47 16.86
C ASP A 66 3.83 -3.55 15.43
N GLY A 67 4.69 -3.71 14.41
CA GLY A 67 4.32 -3.88 13.01
C GLY A 67 4.17 -5.32 12.54
N ALA A 68 4.24 -6.31 13.44
CA ALA A 68 4.41 -7.72 13.07
C ALA A 68 3.32 -8.23 12.12
N LEU A 69 2.06 -7.85 12.37
CA LEU A 69 0.92 -8.27 11.55
C LEU A 69 1.04 -7.76 10.10
N ILE A 70 1.39 -6.48 9.92
CA ILE A 70 1.59 -5.88 8.60
C ILE A 70 2.80 -6.50 7.92
N ILE A 71 3.90 -6.71 8.64
CA ILE A 71 5.11 -7.32 8.09
C ILE A 71 4.84 -8.74 7.61
N ALA A 72 4.17 -9.56 8.41
CA ALA A 72 3.76 -10.91 8.04
C ALA A 72 2.85 -10.89 6.81
N PHE A 73 1.85 -10.01 6.81
CA PHE A 73 0.95 -9.82 5.67
C PHE A 73 1.68 -9.53 4.36
N LEU A 74 2.66 -8.62 4.37
CA LEU A 74 3.43 -8.29 3.17
C LEU A 74 4.28 -9.47 2.69
N LEU A 75 4.92 -10.20 3.61
CA LEU A 75 5.69 -11.39 3.24
C LEU A 75 4.79 -12.47 2.61
N LEU A 76 3.60 -12.69 3.18
CA LEU A 76 2.61 -13.63 2.65
C LEU A 76 2.13 -13.22 1.26
N ILE A 77 1.81 -11.95 1.05
CA ILE A 77 1.37 -11.42 -0.24
C ILE A 77 2.48 -11.50 -1.28
N GLY A 78 3.69 -11.04 -0.95
CA GLY A 78 4.83 -11.12 -1.86
C GLY A 78 5.08 -12.56 -2.32
N GLY A 79 5.09 -13.50 -1.37
CA GLY A 79 5.23 -14.92 -1.66
C GLY A 79 4.08 -15.47 -2.51
N ALA A 80 2.83 -15.18 -2.15
CA ALA A 80 1.66 -15.61 -2.90
C ALA A 80 1.68 -15.11 -4.35
N PHE A 81 1.94 -13.82 -4.56
CA PHE A 81 2.02 -13.23 -5.90
C PHE A 81 3.18 -13.77 -6.72
N SER A 82 4.31 -14.11 -6.08
CA SER A 82 5.42 -14.74 -6.79
C SER A 82 5.07 -16.16 -7.26
N ILE A 83 4.28 -16.92 -6.48
CA ILE A 83 3.72 -18.20 -6.96
C ILE A 83 2.85 -17.97 -8.20
N VAL A 84 1.96 -16.97 -8.18
CA VAL A 84 1.08 -16.68 -9.32
C VAL A 84 1.88 -16.27 -10.56
N GLN A 85 2.92 -15.45 -10.39
CA GLN A 85 3.85 -15.08 -11.47
C GLN A 85 4.58 -16.30 -12.03
N ALA A 86 5.03 -17.22 -11.19
CA ALA A 86 5.69 -18.45 -11.63
C ALA A 86 4.81 -19.33 -12.53
N THR A 87 3.48 -19.16 -12.51
CA THR A 87 2.58 -19.85 -13.46
C THR A 87 2.68 -19.33 -14.90
N GLY A 88 3.31 -18.17 -15.13
CA GLY A 88 3.37 -17.47 -16.43
C GLY A 88 2.05 -16.81 -16.84
N THR A 89 1.03 -16.85 -15.99
CA THR A 89 -0.32 -16.36 -16.32
C THR A 89 -0.41 -14.84 -16.27
N ILE A 90 0.33 -14.19 -15.36
CA ILE A 90 0.33 -12.73 -15.21
C ILE A 90 0.98 -12.07 -16.43
N GLU A 91 2.12 -12.59 -16.87
CA GLU A 91 2.85 -12.13 -18.05
C GLU A 91 2.00 -12.29 -19.31
N PHE A 92 1.31 -13.44 -19.43
CA PHE A 92 0.33 -13.67 -20.50
C PHE A 92 -0.80 -12.64 -20.48
N ALA A 93 -1.39 -12.38 -19.31
CA ALA A 93 -2.49 -11.41 -19.16
C ALA A 93 -2.02 -9.99 -19.52
N ILE A 94 -0.85 -9.57 -19.03
CA ILE A 94 -0.25 -8.27 -19.33
C ILE A 94 -0.02 -8.12 -20.83
N ARG A 95 0.54 -9.14 -21.51
CA ARG A 95 0.72 -9.12 -22.98
C ARG A 95 -0.60 -8.94 -23.72
N LYS A 96 -1.64 -9.69 -23.33
CA LYS A 96 -2.97 -9.58 -23.96
C LYS A 96 -3.59 -8.20 -23.73
N ILE A 97 -3.57 -7.69 -22.49
CA ILE A 97 -4.08 -6.36 -22.15
C ILE A 97 -3.32 -5.29 -22.93
N THR A 98 -1.98 -5.36 -22.94
CA THR A 98 -1.11 -4.42 -23.67
C THR A 98 -1.47 -4.41 -25.14
N SER A 99 -1.51 -5.57 -25.80
CA SER A 99 -1.86 -5.68 -27.23
C SER A 99 -3.25 -5.09 -27.55
N ALA A 100 -4.23 -5.30 -26.67
CA ALA A 100 -5.58 -4.79 -26.84
C ALA A 100 -5.66 -3.26 -26.64
N LEU A 101 -4.90 -2.71 -25.68
CA LEU A 101 -4.84 -1.29 -25.41
C LEU A 101 -4.05 -0.53 -26.48
N THR A 102 -2.90 -1.06 -26.93
CA THR A 102 -2.11 -0.45 -28.01
C THR A 102 -2.87 -0.44 -29.33
N ALA A 103 -3.71 -1.46 -29.60
CA ALA A 103 -4.61 -1.47 -30.75
C ALA A 103 -5.71 -0.39 -30.68
N ARG A 104 -5.96 0.20 -29.50
CA ARG A 104 -7.01 1.20 -29.25
C ARG A 104 -6.47 2.38 -28.43
N PRO A 105 -5.77 3.34 -29.06
CA PRO A 105 -5.09 4.45 -28.36
C PRO A 105 -5.99 5.30 -27.44
N ARG A 106 -7.30 5.36 -27.70
CA ARG A 106 -8.28 6.02 -26.82
C ARG A 106 -8.47 5.28 -25.49
N LEU A 107 -8.52 3.95 -25.52
CA LEU A 107 -8.66 3.12 -24.32
C LEU A 107 -7.37 3.14 -23.49
N GLU A 108 -6.22 3.13 -24.16
CA GLU A 108 -4.92 3.26 -23.50
C GLU A 108 -4.84 4.54 -22.65
N LYS A 109 -5.28 5.68 -23.20
CA LYS A 109 -5.33 6.96 -22.47
C LYS A 109 -6.36 6.98 -21.34
N LEU A 110 -7.43 6.18 -21.44
CA LEU A 110 -8.45 6.05 -20.40
C LEU A 110 -8.03 5.11 -19.26
N MET A 111 -6.99 4.31 -19.47
CA MET A 111 -6.52 3.35 -18.47
C MET A 111 -6.18 4.04 -17.14
N ILE A 112 -5.35 5.08 -17.15
CA ILE A 112 -4.94 5.78 -15.93
C ILE A 112 -6.15 6.39 -15.21
N PRO A 113 -7.02 7.21 -15.85
CA PRO A 113 -8.19 7.79 -15.18
C PRO A 113 -9.15 6.73 -14.61
N VAL A 114 -9.46 5.68 -15.37
CA VAL A 114 -10.42 4.65 -14.95
C VAL A 114 -9.88 3.88 -13.75
N LEU A 115 -8.63 3.41 -13.83
CA LEU A 115 -8.05 2.60 -12.76
C LEU A 115 -7.79 3.44 -11.51
N MET A 116 -7.25 4.66 -11.65
CA MET A 116 -7.07 5.54 -10.49
C MET A 116 -8.40 5.90 -9.83
N THR A 117 -9.48 6.07 -10.60
CA THR A 117 -10.82 6.30 -10.04
C THR A 117 -11.31 5.07 -9.27
N LEU A 118 -11.11 3.87 -9.82
CA LEU A 118 -11.44 2.62 -9.14
C LEU A 118 -10.69 2.49 -7.80
N PHE A 119 -9.37 2.71 -7.81
CA PHE A 119 -8.56 2.69 -6.60
C PHE A 119 -8.95 3.79 -5.62
N SER A 120 -9.29 4.99 -6.11
CA SER A 120 -9.79 6.08 -5.27
C SER A 120 -11.14 5.77 -4.63
N LEU A 121 -12.06 5.10 -5.34
CA LEU A 121 -13.29 4.61 -4.75
C LEU A 121 -12.99 3.59 -3.65
N ALA A 122 -12.08 2.64 -3.90
CA ALA A 122 -11.67 1.67 -2.91
C ALA A 122 -11.04 2.34 -1.66
N GLY A 123 -10.16 3.33 -1.85
CA GLY A 123 -9.58 4.09 -0.74
C GLY A 123 -10.61 4.90 0.05
N SER A 124 -11.60 5.50 -0.63
CA SER A 124 -12.61 6.34 0.01
C SER A 124 -13.69 5.56 0.77
N VAL A 125 -14.00 4.34 0.31
CA VAL A 125 -15.03 3.48 0.92
C VAL A 125 -14.42 2.54 1.94
N PHE A 126 -13.29 1.90 1.62
CA PHE A 126 -12.68 0.85 2.45
C PHE A 126 -11.52 1.32 3.29
N GLY A 127 -10.88 2.42 2.91
CA GLY A 127 -9.63 2.82 3.53
C GLY A 127 -8.43 2.02 3.08
N MET A 128 -8.50 1.43 1.87
CA MET A 128 -7.53 0.48 1.33
C MET A 128 -6.13 1.08 1.19
N ALA A 129 -5.28 0.96 2.21
CA ALA A 129 -3.92 1.51 2.20
C ALA A 129 -2.89 0.39 1.99
N GLU A 130 -2.96 -0.67 2.79
CA GLU A 130 -2.03 -1.80 2.73
C GLU A 130 -2.35 -2.76 1.58
N GLU A 131 -3.62 -2.94 1.24
CA GLU A 131 -4.07 -3.90 0.21
C GLU A 131 -3.75 -3.41 -1.22
N VAL A 132 -3.30 -2.17 -1.37
CA VAL A 132 -2.85 -1.58 -2.64
C VAL A 132 -1.52 -2.19 -3.10
N ILE A 133 -0.68 -2.62 -2.15
CA ILE A 133 0.68 -3.11 -2.39
C ILE A 133 0.72 -4.27 -3.41
N PRO A 134 -0.10 -5.33 -3.30
CA PRO A 134 -0.12 -6.39 -4.32
C PRO A 134 -0.45 -5.90 -5.73
N PHE A 135 -1.29 -4.88 -5.88
CA PHE A 135 -1.61 -4.33 -7.20
C PHE A 135 -0.40 -3.64 -7.83
N VAL A 136 0.51 -3.06 -7.05
CA VAL A 136 1.77 -2.47 -7.55
C VAL A 136 2.59 -3.52 -8.32
N LEU A 137 2.61 -4.78 -7.85
CA LEU A 137 3.33 -5.87 -8.52
C LEU A 137 2.77 -6.18 -9.92
N ILE A 138 1.51 -5.87 -10.18
CA ILE A 138 0.86 -6.05 -11.49
C ILE A 138 0.96 -4.77 -12.34
N PHE A 139 0.74 -3.60 -11.75
CA PHE A 139 0.66 -2.34 -12.50
C PHE A 139 2.03 -1.81 -12.93
N VAL A 140 3.11 -2.11 -12.20
CA VAL A 140 4.48 -1.79 -12.63
C VAL A 140 4.82 -2.44 -13.97
N PRO A 141 4.74 -3.77 -14.12
CA PRO A 141 5.06 -4.40 -15.40
C PRO A 141 4.07 -4.03 -16.51
N LEU A 142 2.78 -3.82 -16.20
CA LEU A 142 1.81 -3.32 -17.18
C LEU A 142 2.12 -1.89 -17.66
N ALA A 143 2.59 -1.01 -16.78
CA ALA A 143 2.95 0.35 -17.16
C ALA A 143 4.18 0.34 -18.07
N ILE A 144 5.21 -0.44 -17.71
CA ILE A 144 6.42 -0.61 -18.51
C ILE A 144 6.07 -1.17 -19.90
N SER A 145 5.22 -2.21 -19.98
CA SER A 145 4.82 -2.82 -21.26
C SER A 145 4.05 -1.87 -22.19
N LEU A 146 3.41 -0.82 -21.63
CA LEU A 146 2.70 0.21 -22.38
C LEU A 146 3.58 1.42 -22.75
N GLY A 147 4.89 1.38 -22.42
CA GLY A 147 5.84 2.45 -22.67
C GLY A 147 5.81 3.60 -21.65
N TYR A 148 5.26 3.35 -20.46
CA TYR A 148 5.41 4.21 -19.29
C TYR A 148 6.57 3.72 -18.41
N ASP A 149 6.78 4.33 -17.24
CA ASP A 149 7.78 3.89 -16.26
C ASP A 149 7.11 3.21 -15.04
N SER A 150 7.93 2.63 -14.17
CA SER A 150 7.47 2.01 -12.93
C SER A 150 6.83 3.00 -11.96
N ILE A 151 7.15 4.30 -12.05
CA ILE A 151 6.50 5.35 -11.25
C ILE A 151 5.02 5.46 -11.63
N VAL A 152 4.67 5.46 -12.93
CA VAL A 152 3.26 5.40 -13.36
C VAL A 152 2.58 4.14 -12.84
N GLY A 153 3.26 2.99 -12.92
CA GLY A 153 2.73 1.72 -12.44
C GLY A 153 2.45 1.69 -10.93
N VAL A 154 3.28 2.34 -10.12
CA VAL A 154 3.02 2.52 -8.68
C VAL A 154 1.94 3.58 -8.44
N ALA A 155 1.97 4.67 -9.19
CA ALA A 155 1.07 5.81 -9.00
C ALA A 155 -0.40 5.45 -9.21
N ILE A 156 -0.73 4.60 -10.19
CA ILE A 156 -2.11 4.21 -10.49
C ILE A 156 -2.82 3.65 -9.23
N PRO A 157 -2.32 2.55 -8.63
CA PRO A 157 -2.95 1.99 -7.44
C PRO A 157 -2.69 2.87 -6.20
N PHE A 158 -1.46 3.34 -5.98
CA PHE A 158 -1.07 4.02 -4.74
C PHE A 158 -1.65 5.43 -4.60
N LEU A 159 -1.44 6.30 -5.59
CA LEU A 159 -2.00 7.66 -5.55
C LEU A 159 -3.50 7.66 -5.77
N GLY A 160 -4.03 6.70 -6.54
CA GLY A 160 -5.47 6.48 -6.68
C GLY A 160 -6.11 6.25 -5.31
N ALA A 161 -5.67 5.20 -4.60
CA ALA A 161 -6.21 4.86 -3.28
C ALA A 161 -5.96 5.96 -2.23
N ALA A 162 -4.78 6.58 -2.22
CA ALA A 162 -4.46 7.67 -1.30
C ALA A 162 -5.35 8.91 -1.51
N ALA A 163 -5.64 9.29 -2.76
CA ALA A 163 -6.55 10.40 -3.06
C ALA A 163 -7.97 10.11 -2.53
N GLY A 164 -8.42 8.87 -2.70
CA GLY A 164 -9.67 8.37 -2.14
C GLY A 164 -9.73 8.44 -0.63
N PHE A 165 -8.71 7.86 0.01
CA PHE A 165 -8.55 7.81 1.46
C PHE A 165 -8.55 9.21 2.08
N GLY A 166 -7.89 10.18 1.44
CA GLY A 166 -7.84 11.57 1.92
C GLY A 166 -9.21 12.25 1.98
N ALA A 167 -10.13 11.88 1.09
CA ALA A 167 -11.50 12.43 1.09
C ALA A 167 -12.49 11.60 1.93
N ALA A 168 -12.31 10.27 1.98
CA ALA A 168 -12.99 9.32 2.86
C ALA A 168 -14.49 9.57 3.10
N PHE A 169 -15.31 9.52 2.05
CA PHE A 169 -16.73 9.86 2.21
C PHE A 169 -17.59 8.78 2.87
N PHE A 170 -17.19 7.49 2.80
CA PHE A 170 -17.87 6.37 3.47
C PHE A 170 -16.95 5.53 4.37
N ASN A 171 -15.67 5.86 4.47
CA ASN A 171 -14.70 5.07 5.20
C ASN A 171 -15.07 4.95 6.70
N PRO A 172 -15.43 3.75 7.18
CA PRO A 172 -15.84 3.54 8.57
C PRO A 172 -14.67 3.61 9.54
N PHE A 173 -13.43 3.45 9.06
CA PHE A 173 -12.19 3.44 9.83
C PHE A 173 -11.57 4.83 10.01
N THR A 174 -12.05 5.84 9.29
CA THR A 174 -11.58 7.22 9.46
C THR A 174 -12.73 8.11 9.91
N VAL A 175 -13.57 8.53 8.98
CA VAL A 175 -14.69 9.43 9.23
C VAL A 175 -15.72 8.81 10.15
N GLY A 176 -16.00 7.51 9.99
CA GLY A 176 -16.93 6.80 10.89
C GLY A 176 -16.48 6.84 12.36
N ILE A 177 -15.21 6.52 12.61
CA ILE A 177 -14.61 6.61 13.96
C ILE A 177 -14.63 8.07 14.45
N ALA A 178 -14.12 9.00 13.64
CA ALA A 178 -14.01 10.40 14.04
C ALA A 178 -15.37 11.01 14.40
N GLN A 179 -16.41 10.75 13.61
CA GLN A 179 -17.77 11.23 13.88
C GLN A 179 -18.36 10.60 15.13
N GLY A 180 -18.13 9.30 15.36
CA GLY A 180 -18.52 8.63 16.60
C GLY A 180 -17.88 9.27 17.84
N LEU A 181 -16.59 9.57 17.78
CA LEU A 181 -15.85 10.19 18.89
C LEU A 181 -16.39 11.58 19.27
N VAL A 182 -16.81 12.38 18.29
CA VAL A 182 -17.33 13.74 18.52
C VAL A 182 -18.87 13.81 18.57
N GLY A 183 -19.57 12.67 18.52
CA GLY A 183 -21.03 12.60 18.61
C GLY A 183 -21.79 13.14 17.39
N LEU A 184 -21.15 13.24 16.22
CA LEU A 184 -21.80 13.68 14.99
C LEU A 184 -22.54 12.51 14.30
N PRO A 185 -23.66 12.78 13.58
CA PRO A 185 -24.31 11.75 12.78
C PRO A 185 -23.34 11.15 11.76
N LEU A 186 -23.34 9.82 11.66
CA LEU A 186 -22.53 9.10 10.67
C LEU A 186 -22.85 9.61 9.27
N TYR A 187 -21.79 9.82 8.48
CA TYR A 187 -21.84 10.33 7.10
C TYR A 187 -22.39 11.76 6.95
N SER A 188 -22.58 12.51 8.04
CA SER A 188 -22.88 13.95 7.97
C SER A 188 -21.81 14.69 7.16
N GLY A 189 -22.21 15.61 6.26
CA GLY A 189 -21.28 16.31 5.36
C GLY A 189 -20.94 15.56 4.06
N LEU A 190 -21.69 14.50 3.70
CA LEU A 190 -21.45 13.67 2.52
C LEU A 190 -21.25 14.48 1.22
N GLY A 191 -22.07 15.50 0.96
CA GLY A 191 -21.95 16.33 -0.24
C GLY A 191 -20.60 17.02 -0.37
N TYR A 192 -20.10 17.60 0.72
CA TYR A 192 -18.76 18.21 0.75
C TYR A 192 -17.66 17.16 0.52
N ARG A 193 -17.79 15.97 1.11
CA ARG A 193 -16.81 14.89 0.93
C ARG A 193 -16.79 14.32 -0.50
N LEU A 194 -17.95 14.23 -1.15
CA LEU A 194 -18.03 13.83 -2.56
C LEU A 194 -17.40 14.87 -3.49
N ILE A 195 -17.60 16.16 -3.22
CA ILE A 195 -16.98 17.23 -4.00
C ILE A 195 -15.44 17.21 -3.82
N THR A 196 -14.97 17.13 -2.58
CA THR A 196 -13.52 17.07 -2.29
C THR A 196 -12.89 15.80 -2.88
N TRP A 197 -13.58 14.66 -2.82
CA TRP A 197 -13.15 13.43 -3.49
C TRP A 197 -13.04 13.60 -5.00
N PHE A 198 -14.06 14.18 -5.64
CA PHE A 198 -14.08 14.38 -7.09
C PHE A 198 -12.95 15.31 -7.54
N VAL A 199 -12.78 16.45 -6.86
CA VAL A 199 -11.73 17.43 -7.15
C VAL A 199 -10.34 16.86 -6.87
N GLY A 200 -10.13 16.25 -5.71
CA GLY A 200 -8.86 15.67 -5.30
C GLY A 200 -8.42 14.52 -6.20
N THR A 201 -9.33 13.59 -6.49
CA THR A 201 -9.07 12.47 -7.41
C THR A 201 -8.81 12.98 -8.82
N GLY A 202 -9.60 13.94 -9.31
CA GLY A 202 -9.41 14.56 -10.63
C GLY A 202 -8.05 15.24 -10.77
N LEU A 203 -7.60 15.98 -9.74
CA LEU A 203 -6.30 16.63 -9.73
C LEU A 203 -5.16 15.62 -9.75
N MET A 204 -5.25 14.55 -8.95
CA MET A 204 -4.23 13.49 -8.92
C MET A 204 -4.16 12.73 -10.25
N ILE A 205 -5.31 12.41 -10.85
CA ILE A 205 -5.37 11.81 -12.19
C ILE A 205 -4.73 12.72 -13.23
N ALA A 206 -5.07 14.02 -13.23
CA ALA A 206 -4.50 14.98 -14.17
C ALA A 206 -2.97 15.06 -14.03
N TRP A 207 -2.46 15.09 -12.80
CA TRP A 207 -1.03 15.12 -12.53
C TRP A 207 -0.31 13.86 -13.04
N VAL A 208 -0.84 12.67 -12.75
CA VAL A 208 -0.27 11.40 -13.24
C VAL A 208 -0.35 11.31 -14.77
N MET A 209 -1.45 11.78 -15.38
CA MET A 209 -1.61 11.81 -16.84
C MET A 209 -0.56 12.72 -17.51
N VAL A 210 -0.30 13.90 -16.95
CA VAL A 210 0.74 14.81 -17.44
C VAL A 210 2.12 14.16 -17.31
N TYR A 211 2.41 13.54 -16.16
CA TYR A 211 3.66 12.82 -15.93
C TYR A 211 3.82 11.67 -16.94
N ALA A 212 2.81 10.80 -17.07
CA ALA A 212 2.81 9.66 -17.97
C ALA A 212 2.99 10.07 -19.44
N ALA A 213 2.32 11.15 -19.87
CA ALA A 213 2.49 11.69 -21.22
C ALA A 213 3.91 12.23 -21.46
N ARG A 214 4.55 12.82 -20.44
CA ARG A 214 5.95 13.27 -20.53
C ARG A 214 6.91 12.10 -20.65
N ILE A 215 6.76 11.07 -19.81
CA ILE A 215 7.62 9.88 -19.83
C ILE A 215 7.47 9.13 -21.15
N LYS A 216 6.24 8.94 -21.63
CA LYS A 216 6.00 8.26 -22.91
C LYS A 216 6.59 8.99 -24.12
N ARG A 217 6.71 10.33 -24.06
CA ARG A 217 7.37 11.13 -25.11
C ARG A 217 8.90 11.12 -24.98
N ARG A 218 9.43 11.08 -23.77
CA ARG A 218 10.87 11.12 -23.47
C ARG A 218 11.18 10.18 -22.29
N PRO A 219 11.41 8.87 -22.53
CA PRO A 219 11.64 7.90 -21.46
C PRO A 219 12.85 8.25 -20.58
N GLU A 220 13.91 8.83 -21.16
CA GLU A 220 15.12 9.27 -20.45
C GLU A 220 14.88 10.36 -19.40
N SER A 221 13.71 11.02 -19.43
CA SER A 221 13.35 12.00 -18.40
C SER A 221 12.88 11.36 -17.08
N SER A 222 12.68 10.04 -17.06
CA SER A 222 12.33 9.31 -15.85
C SER A 222 13.54 9.15 -14.93
N SER A 223 13.37 9.43 -13.63
CA SER A 223 14.41 9.20 -12.62
C SER A 223 14.73 7.72 -12.41
N VAL A 224 13.85 6.83 -12.86
CA VAL A 224 13.98 5.37 -12.77
C VAL A 224 14.30 4.73 -14.11
N TYR A 225 14.64 5.52 -15.14
CA TYR A 225 14.89 5.03 -16.50
C TYR A 225 15.89 3.85 -16.55
N GLU A 226 17.03 4.00 -15.88
CA GLU A 226 18.07 2.95 -15.82
C GLU A 226 17.62 1.70 -15.05
N LEU A 227 16.85 1.89 -13.97
CA LEU A 227 16.31 0.80 -13.16
C LEU A 227 15.26 0.00 -13.95
N ASP A 228 14.40 0.70 -14.69
CA ASP A 228 13.34 0.08 -15.49
C ASP A 228 13.93 -0.61 -16.72
N ARG A 229 14.96 -0.05 -17.36
CA ARG A 229 15.68 -0.72 -18.45
C ARG A 229 16.30 -2.05 -18.00
N ALA A 230 16.90 -2.07 -16.81
CA ALA A 230 17.44 -3.31 -16.24
C ALA A 230 16.35 -4.35 -15.94
N ARG A 231 15.15 -3.93 -15.52
CA ARG A 231 14.00 -4.82 -15.28
C ARG A 231 13.40 -5.38 -16.57
N ASP A 232 13.27 -4.55 -17.60
CA ASP A 232 12.69 -4.92 -18.89
C ASP A 232 13.51 -6.05 -19.54
N HIS A 233 14.84 -5.92 -19.55
CA HIS A 233 15.74 -6.96 -20.04
C HIS A 233 15.75 -8.26 -19.23
N ALA A 234 15.40 -8.21 -17.93
CA ALA A 234 15.44 -9.37 -17.04
C ALA A 234 14.15 -10.20 -17.04
N HIS A 235 12.99 -9.59 -17.33
CA HIS A 235 11.69 -10.23 -17.11
C HIS A 235 10.69 -10.14 -18.28
N PHE A 236 10.90 -9.27 -19.27
CA PHE A 236 9.88 -8.94 -20.27
C PHE A 236 10.41 -8.98 -21.72
N ASP A 237 10.82 -10.15 -22.19
CA ASP A 237 11.01 -10.33 -23.65
C ASP A 237 9.64 -10.41 -24.35
N LEU A 238 9.04 -9.24 -24.60
CA LEU A 238 7.71 -9.08 -25.19
C LEU A 238 7.64 -9.49 -26.68
N GLY A 239 8.77 -9.85 -27.30
CA GLY A 239 8.89 -10.20 -28.73
C GLY A 239 8.47 -11.61 -29.13
N GLY A 240 8.03 -12.46 -28.18
CA GLY A 240 7.59 -13.83 -28.46
C GLY A 240 6.23 -13.94 -29.15
N ALA A 241 6.07 -14.95 -30.01
CA ALA A 241 4.85 -15.29 -30.73
C ALA A 241 3.60 -15.31 -29.81
N SER A 242 2.43 -14.99 -30.37
CA SER A 242 1.18 -14.95 -29.59
C SER A 242 0.90 -16.33 -28.97
N GLU A 243 1.13 -16.46 -27.67
CA GLU A 243 0.85 -17.71 -26.99
C GLU A 243 -0.66 -17.96 -26.97
N PRO A 244 -1.12 -19.19 -27.25
CA PRO A 244 -2.53 -19.52 -27.28
C PRO A 244 -3.13 -19.54 -25.88
N TRP A 245 -4.46 -19.37 -25.82
CA TRP A 245 -5.20 -19.61 -24.58
C TRP A 245 -5.05 -21.09 -24.18
N SER A 246 -4.71 -21.32 -22.92
CA SER A 246 -4.68 -22.66 -22.31
C SER A 246 -5.75 -22.75 -21.24
N GLY A 247 -6.41 -23.91 -21.11
CA GLY A 247 -7.39 -24.14 -20.06
C GLY A 247 -6.84 -23.88 -18.65
N ARG A 248 -5.54 -24.16 -18.42
CA ARG A 248 -4.86 -23.86 -17.15
C ARG A 248 -4.78 -22.36 -16.89
N ARG A 249 -4.40 -21.57 -17.90
CA ARG A 249 -4.31 -20.10 -17.78
C ARG A 249 -5.67 -19.48 -17.53
N VAL A 250 -6.70 -19.96 -18.23
CA VAL A 250 -8.08 -19.52 -17.99
C VAL A 250 -8.49 -19.85 -16.55
N ALA A 251 -8.20 -21.05 -16.07
CA ALA A 251 -8.51 -21.44 -14.70
C ALA A 251 -7.79 -20.56 -13.66
N VAL A 252 -6.50 -20.27 -13.84
CA VAL A 252 -5.75 -19.35 -12.97
C VAL A 252 -6.33 -17.94 -12.99
N LEU A 253 -6.70 -17.41 -14.17
CA LEU A 253 -7.34 -16.09 -14.29
C LEU A 253 -8.72 -16.05 -13.64
N VAL A 254 -9.53 -17.09 -13.80
CA VAL A 254 -10.84 -17.21 -13.15
C VAL A 254 -10.68 -17.27 -11.64
N LEU A 255 -9.73 -18.06 -11.12
CA LEU A 255 -9.40 -18.07 -9.70
C LEU A 255 -8.97 -16.69 -9.22
N PHE A 256 -8.24 -15.93 -10.04
CA PHE A 256 -7.77 -14.61 -9.66
C PHE A 256 -8.92 -13.64 -9.53
N LEU A 257 -9.80 -13.61 -10.54
CA LEU A 257 -11.01 -12.79 -10.51
C LEU A 257 -11.94 -13.21 -9.36
N ALA A 258 -12.07 -14.51 -9.10
CA ALA A 258 -12.85 -15.02 -7.97
C ALA A 258 -12.27 -14.56 -6.63
N SER A 259 -10.95 -14.67 -6.43
CA SER A 259 -10.28 -14.17 -5.23
C SER A 259 -10.44 -12.66 -5.06
N MET A 260 -10.38 -11.87 -6.16
CA MET A 260 -10.64 -10.43 -6.09
C MET A 260 -12.10 -10.12 -5.72
N ALA A 261 -13.07 -10.87 -6.25
CA ALA A 261 -14.47 -10.73 -5.87
C ALA A 261 -14.71 -11.11 -4.40
N THR A 262 -14.09 -12.20 -3.93
CA THR A 262 -14.12 -12.62 -2.53
C THR A 262 -13.47 -11.59 -1.62
N LEU A 263 -12.38 -10.96 -2.04
CA LEU A 263 -11.74 -9.86 -1.31
C LEU A 263 -12.72 -8.71 -1.10
N VAL A 264 -13.35 -8.23 -2.19
CA VAL A 264 -14.32 -7.12 -2.14
C VAL A 264 -15.50 -7.47 -1.24
N TRP A 265 -16.06 -8.68 -1.37
CA TRP A 265 -17.15 -9.15 -0.51
C TRP A 265 -16.71 -9.29 0.96
N GLY A 266 -15.54 -9.85 1.22
CA GLY A 266 -15.01 -10.06 2.55
C GLY A 266 -14.76 -8.75 3.29
N ILE A 267 -14.28 -7.72 2.60
CA ILE A 267 -14.12 -6.38 3.15
C ILE A 267 -15.50 -5.73 3.42
N LEU A 268 -16.44 -5.83 2.48
CA LEU A 268 -17.75 -5.16 2.56
C LEU A 268 -18.67 -5.77 3.63
N GLU A 269 -18.83 -7.08 3.60
CA GLU A 269 -19.86 -7.78 4.37
C GLU A 269 -19.26 -8.44 5.62
N ALA A 270 -18.15 -9.16 5.43
CA ALA A 270 -17.52 -9.91 6.52
C ALA A 270 -16.56 -9.05 7.37
N LYS A 271 -16.34 -7.78 6.99
CA LYS A 271 -15.45 -6.82 7.66
C LYS A 271 -14.04 -7.39 7.89
N TRP A 272 -13.55 -8.15 6.91
CA TRP A 272 -12.21 -8.73 6.94
C TRP A 272 -11.15 -7.66 7.09
N PHE A 273 -10.14 -7.97 7.90
CA PHE A 273 -8.99 -7.12 8.11
C PHE A 273 -7.73 -7.85 7.63
N ILE A 274 -6.56 -7.42 8.09
CA ILE A 274 -5.26 -7.86 7.59
C ILE A 274 -5.10 -9.39 7.63
N GLU A 275 -5.59 -10.05 8.68
CA GLU A 275 -5.45 -11.51 8.85
C GLU A 275 -6.21 -12.30 7.78
N GLU A 276 -7.50 -12.05 7.62
CA GLU A 276 -8.34 -12.77 6.65
C GLU A 276 -7.95 -12.44 5.21
N ILE A 277 -7.57 -11.19 4.94
CA ILE A 277 -7.06 -10.78 3.63
C ILE A 277 -5.74 -11.51 3.32
N GLY A 278 -4.83 -11.59 4.30
CA GLY A 278 -3.58 -12.33 4.15
C GLY A 278 -3.82 -13.82 3.88
N ALA A 279 -4.78 -14.43 4.58
CA ALA A 279 -5.17 -15.83 4.36
C ALA A 279 -5.76 -16.05 2.97
N LEU A 280 -6.60 -15.12 2.48
CA LEU A 280 -7.15 -15.16 1.12
C LEU A 280 -6.03 -15.12 0.07
N PHE A 281 -5.07 -14.21 0.20
CA PHE A 281 -3.95 -14.12 -0.75
C PHE A 281 -3.05 -15.35 -0.71
N LEU A 282 -2.77 -15.91 0.48
CA LEU A 282 -2.02 -17.15 0.60
C LEU A 282 -2.76 -18.31 -0.08
N ALA A 283 -4.05 -18.48 0.20
CA ALA A 283 -4.88 -19.50 -0.43
C ALA A 283 -4.93 -19.34 -1.95
N MET A 284 -5.10 -18.10 -2.42
CA MET A 284 -5.06 -17.74 -3.83
C MET A 284 -3.74 -18.18 -4.49
N GLY A 285 -2.59 -17.81 -3.91
CA GLY A 285 -1.27 -18.16 -4.43
C GLY A 285 -1.06 -19.67 -4.51
N LEU A 286 -1.38 -20.40 -3.43
CA LEU A 286 -1.26 -21.85 -3.37
C LEU A 286 -2.16 -22.55 -4.41
N LEU A 287 -3.45 -22.20 -4.46
CA LEU A 287 -4.41 -22.79 -5.39
C LEU A 287 -4.03 -22.52 -6.85
N MET A 288 -3.59 -21.29 -7.16
CA MET A 288 -3.14 -20.93 -8.51
C MET A 288 -1.85 -21.63 -8.91
N GLY A 289 -0.90 -21.80 -7.98
CA GLY A 289 0.30 -22.57 -8.25
C GLY A 289 -0.04 -24.00 -8.65
N ILE A 290 -0.93 -24.66 -7.90
CA ILE A 290 -1.38 -26.03 -8.18
C ILE A 290 -2.12 -26.10 -9.52
N VAL A 291 -3.08 -25.21 -9.76
CA VAL A 291 -3.88 -25.19 -11.02
C VAL A 291 -3.05 -24.78 -12.22
N GLY A 292 -2.06 -23.91 -12.02
CA GLY A 292 -1.05 -23.52 -13.01
C GLY A 292 -0.11 -24.67 -13.39
N GLY A 293 -0.07 -25.75 -12.59
CA GLY A 293 0.73 -26.93 -12.84
C GLY A 293 2.14 -26.86 -12.25
N LEU A 294 2.36 -25.98 -11.27
CA LEU A 294 3.60 -25.93 -10.50
C LEU A 294 3.69 -27.12 -9.55
N LYS A 295 4.90 -27.63 -9.36
CA LYS A 295 5.20 -28.67 -8.36
C LYS A 295 5.34 -28.04 -6.97
N GLY A 296 5.26 -28.86 -5.93
CA GLY A 296 5.40 -28.40 -4.54
C GLY A 296 6.69 -27.62 -4.28
N ASP A 297 7.82 -28.10 -4.79
CA ASP A 297 9.11 -27.42 -4.64
C ASP A 297 9.16 -26.07 -5.39
N GLU A 298 8.55 -26.01 -6.57
CA GLU A 298 8.43 -24.77 -7.36
C GLU A 298 7.58 -23.75 -6.58
N ILE A 299 6.43 -24.15 -6.06
CA ILE A 299 5.57 -23.31 -5.23
C ILE A 299 6.33 -22.78 -4.01
N ALA A 300 7.04 -23.65 -3.27
CA ALA A 300 7.79 -23.25 -2.09
C ALA A 300 8.94 -22.29 -2.43
N SER A 301 9.70 -22.58 -3.49
CA SER A 301 10.82 -21.74 -3.92
C SER A 301 10.35 -20.36 -4.42
N SER A 302 9.24 -20.30 -5.19
CA SER A 302 8.61 -19.06 -5.62
C SER A 302 8.07 -18.27 -4.44
N PHE A 303 7.41 -18.92 -3.48
CA PHE A 303 6.93 -18.24 -2.27
C PHE A 303 8.07 -17.56 -1.52
N VAL A 304 9.18 -18.27 -1.30
CA VAL A 304 10.36 -17.72 -0.63
C VAL A 304 10.99 -16.58 -1.44
N ALA A 305 11.04 -16.69 -2.76
CA ALA A 305 11.54 -15.62 -3.64
C ALA A 305 10.70 -14.35 -3.49
N GLY A 306 9.36 -14.46 -3.59
CA GLY A 306 8.47 -13.32 -3.42
C GLY A 306 8.51 -12.71 -2.01
N ALA A 307 8.64 -13.53 -0.98
CA ALA A 307 8.78 -13.05 0.39
C ALA A 307 10.10 -12.27 0.58
N LYS A 308 11.20 -12.70 -0.06
CA LYS A 308 12.50 -11.99 -0.03
C LYS A 308 12.39 -10.57 -0.60
N ASP A 309 11.65 -10.40 -1.69
CA ASP A 309 11.46 -9.08 -2.30
C ASP A 309 10.77 -8.08 -1.36
N MET A 310 9.95 -8.59 -0.42
CA MET A 310 9.23 -7.77 0.54
C MET A 310 10.04 -7.44 1.81
N VAL A 311 11.19 -8.08 2.04
CA VAL A 311 12.02 -7.87 3.24
C VAL A 311 12.46 -6.41 3.39
N THR A 312 12.84 -5.76 2.29
CA THR A 312 13.24 -4.33 2.33
C THR A 312 12.07 -3.45 2.77
N VAL A 313 10.86 -3.74 2.30
CA VAL A 313 9.63 -3.01 2.68
C VAL A 313 9.31 -3.25 4.16
N SER A 314 9.40 -4.50 4.63
CA SER A 314 9.20 -4.86 6.03
C SER A 314 10.17 -4.14 6.97
N LEU A 315 11.45 -4.03 6.58
CA LEU A 315 12.46 -3.28 7.32
C LEU A 315 12.11 -1.79 7.42
N ILE A 316 11.66 -1.18 6.32
CA ILE A 316 11.22 0.22 6.30
C ILE A 316 10.04 0.42 7.26
N ILE A 317 9.06 -0.49 7.27
CA ILE A 317 7.90 -0.42 8.17
C ILE A 317 8.31 -0.54 9.63
N ALA A 318 9.15 -1.51 9.97
CA ALA A 318 9.64 -1.70 11.33
C ALA A 318 10.40 -0.45 11.82
N CYS A 319 11.29 0.11 10.99
CA CYS A 319 12.00 1.34 11.30
C CYS A 319 11.07 2.56 11.37
N GLY A 320 10.01 2.61 10.56
CA GLY A 320 8.97 3.65 10.66
C GLY A 320 8.22 3.57 11.99
N ARG A 321 7.83 2.36 12.43
CA ARG A 321 7.22 2.13 13.75
C ARG A 321 8.14 2.51 14.91
N ALA A 322 9.46 2.35 14.73
CA ALA A 322 10.45 2.78 15.71
C ALA A 322 10.34 4.29 16.06
N LEU A 323 10.00 5.14 15.08
CA LEU A 323 9.78 6.57 15.30
C LEU A 323 8.67 6.82 16.32
N LEU A 324 7.52 6.15 16.12
CA LEU A 324 6.37 6.24 17.02
C LEU A 324 6.70 5.67 18.40
N ILE A 325 7.48 4.59 18.46
CA ILE A 325 7.90 3.99 19.73
C ILE A 325 8.76 4.98 20.52
N ILE A 326 9.76 5.62 19.92
CA ILE A 326 10.58 6.61 20.62
C ILE A 326 9.72 7.77 21.12
N ALA A 327 8.83 8.29 20.26
CA ALA A 327 7.96 9.39 20.64
C ALA A 327 6.99 9.02 21.78
N ARG A 328 6.47 7.79 21.76
CA ARG A 328 5.58 7.25 22.81
C ARG A 328 6.31 7.04 24.12
N GLU A 329 7.47 6.40 24.10
CA GLU A 329 8.25 6.08 25.31
C GLU A 329 8.88 7.33 25.93
N GLY A 330 9.19 8.35 25.12
CA GLY A 330 9.61 9.67 25.61
C GLY A 330 8.44 10.52 26.13
N LEU A 331 7.20 10.03 26.02
CA LEU A 331 5.97 10.75 26.36
C LEU A 331 5.86 12.12 25.67
N VAL A 332 6.35 12.23 24.42
CA VAL A 332 6.31 13.50 23.67
C VAL A 332 5.16 13.57 22.67
N LEU A 333 4.50 12.43 22.37
CA LEU A 333 3.35 12.40 21.46
C LEU A 333 2.20 13.28 21.94
N ASP A 334 1.82 13.16 23.20
CA ASP A 334 0.70 13.91 23.80
C ASP A 334 1.03 15.40 23.87
N THR A 335 2.30 15.75 24.12
CA THR A 335 2.77 17.14 24.09
C THR A 335 2.72 17.73 22.69
N ILE A 336 3.19 17.00 21.67
CA ILE A 336 3.09 17.42 20.27
C ILE A 336 1.63 17.62 19.89
N LEU A 337 0.75 16.69 20.28
CA LEU A 337 -0.69 16.79 20.03
C LEU A 337 -1.28 18.04 20.68
N HIS A 338 -0.98 18.29 21.97
CA HIS A 338 -1.50 19.43 22.71
C HIS A 338 -1.14 20.76 22.05
N TYR A 339 0.13 20.98 21.71
CA TYR A 339 0.57 22.23 21.07
C TYR A 339 0.16 22.33 19.60
N SER A 340 -0.21 21.23 18.95
CA SER A 340 -0.74 21.24 17.58
C SER A 340 -2.25 21.50 17.52
N ALA A 341 -2.98 21.21 18.62
CA ALA A 341 -4.43 21.34 18.69
C ALA A 341 -4.91 22.79 18.92
N GLY A 342 -4.00 23.71 19.29
CA GLY A 342 -4.29 25.13 19.56
C GLY A 342 -4.45 25.42 21.05
#